data_AF-A0A2V8TN44-F1
#
_entry.id   AF-A0A2V8TN44-F1
#
_cell.length_a   1.000
_cell.length_b   1.000
_cell.length_c   1.000
_cell.angle_alpha   90.00
_cell.angle_beta   90.00
_cell.angle_gamma   90.00
#
_symmetry.space_group_name_H-M   'P 1'
#
loop_
_entity.id
_entity.type
_entity.pdbx_description
1 polymer ?
#
loop_
_entity_poly.entity_id
_entity_poly.type
_entity_poly.pdbx_seq_one_letter_code
_entity_poly.pdbx_strand_id
1 'polypeptide(L)'
;TAAGLVGFSIGTETLGSIVSPSTRCGVTGLRPTYGRISRYGAMGLSWTMDKIGPICRSVEDCAVVLNAMYGPDGHDVTTIDSTFDWNPTVPLASLKIGYLKAEFERPGQQPQQAEARKKIYDDALDALRKAGAKLEATELPQTQAGPLRIILSAEAAAACD
;
A
#
# COMPACT_ATOMS: atom_id res chain seq x y z
N THR A 1 -3.12 -14.51 8.74
CA THR A 1 -3.43 -13.20 9.35
C THR A 1 -4.93 -12.96 9.50
N ALA A 2 -5.71 -12.92 8.41
CA ALA A 2 -7.18 -12.73 8.48
C ALA A 2 -7.89 -13.84 9.26
N ALA A 3 -7.60 -15.09 8.92
CA ALA A 3 -8.15 -16.27 9.60
C ALA A 3 -7.50 -16.59 10.97
N GLY A 4 -6.70 -15.69 11.54
CA GLY A 4 -6.04 -15.91 12.83
C GLY A 4 -4.93 -16.97 12.87
N LEU A 5 -4.54 -17.54 11.73
CA LEU A 5 -3.55 -18.63 11.68
C LEU A 5 -2.09 -18.23 12.00
N VAL A 6 -1.76 -16.95 11.86
CA VAL A 6 -0.43 -16.40 12.11
C VAL A 6 -0.55 -15.00 12.72
N GLY A 7 0.44 -14.60 13.51
CA GLY A 7 0.52 -13.29 14.15
C GLY A 7 0.56 -12.16 13.13
N PHE A 8 1.45 -12.28 12.14
CA PHE A 8 1.60 -11.41 10.97
C PHE A 8 2.00 -12.24 9.75
N SER A 9 2.01 -11.61 8.58
CA SER A 9 2.53 -12.20 7.34
C SER A 9 3.36 -11.17 6.58
N ILE A 10 4.30 -11.64 5.78
CA ILE A 10 5.10 -10.81 4.87
C ILE A 10 4.62 -11.11 3.44
N GLY A 11 4.33 -10.07 2.68
CA GLY A 11 4.01 -10.16 1.26
C GLY A 11 5.06 -9.45 0.42
N THR A 12 5.06 -9.76 -0.87
CA THR A 12 5.78 -9.00 -1.89
C THR A 12 4.75 -8.33 -2.80
N GLU A 13 5.04 -7.12 -3.25
CA GLU A 13 4.21 -6.39 -4.19
C GLU A 13 5.05 -5.85 -5.33
N THR A 14 4.68 -6.21 -6.55
CA THR A 14 5.15 -5.56 -7.78
C THR A 14 4.13 -4.51 -8.22
N LEU A 15 2.87 -4.94 -8.35
CA LEU A 15 1.76 -4.13 -8.83
C LEU A 15 0.43 -4.55 -8.15
N GLY A 16 0.28 -4.27 -6.86
CA GLY A 16 -0.94 -4.53 -6.08
C GLY A 16 -0.95 -5.79 -5.19
N SER A 17 0.08 -6.64 -5.21
CA SER A 17 0.07 -7.96 -4.56
C SER A 17 0.12 -7.97 -3.02
N ILE A 18 0.32 -6.83 -2.35
CA ILE A 18 0.11 -6.64 -0.90
C ILE A 18 -1.26 -6.00 -0.67
N VAL A 19 -1.56 -4.88 -1.34
CA VAL A 19 -2.77 -4.09 -1.07
C VAL A 19 -4.06 -4.75 -1.56
N SER A 20 -4.05 -5.39 -2.73
CA SER A 20 -5.22 -6.06 -3.32
C SER A 20 -5.73 -7.22 -2.47
N PRO A 21 -4.90 -8.21 -2.04
CA PRO A 21 -5.39 -9.26 -1.15
C PRO A 21 -5.76 -8.70 0.24
N SER A 22 -5.07 -7.66 0.72
CA SER A 22 -5.41 -7.03 2.00
C SER A 22 -6.81 -6.44 2.00
N THR A 23 -7.17 -5.69 0.95
CA THR A 23 -8.53 -5.17 0.75
C THR A 23 -9.57 -6.27 0.66
N ARG A 24 -9.27 -7.38 -0.03
CA ARG A 24 -10.22 -8.50 -0.22
C ARG A 24 -10.43 -9.33 1.06
N CYS A 25 -9.40 -9.44 1.89
CA CYS A 25 -9.44 -10.26 3.11
C CYS A 25 -9.74 -9.44 4.37
N GLY A 26 -9.95 -8.13 4.27
CA GLY A 26 -10.26 -7.27 5.42
C GLY A 26 -9.11 -7.15 6.42
N VAL A 27 -7.88 -7.04 5.92
CA VAL A 27 -6.66 -6.88 6.73
C VAL A 27 -5.88 -5.64 6.31
N THR A 28 -4.94 -5.22 7.15
CA THR A 28 -4.08 -4.06 6.88
C THR A 28 -2.82 -4.51 6.15
N GLY A 29 -2.61 -4.03 4.92
CA GLY A 29 -1.39 -4.27 4.14
C GLY A 29 -0.60 -2.98 3.97
N LEU A 30 0.68 -3.00 4.33
CA LEU A 30 1.58 -1.86 4.16
C LEU A 30 2.59 -2.17 3.06
N ARG A 31 2.41 -1.54 1.89
CA ARG A 31 3.43 -1.50 0.84
C ARG A 31 4.37 -0.33 1.12
N PRO A 32 5.64 -0.55 1.51
CA PRO A 32 6.54 0.56 1.78
C PRO A 32 7.04 1.22 0.48
N THR A 33 7.80 2.30 0.67
CA THR A 33 8.63 2.89 -0.39
C THR A 33 9.60 1.84 -0.94
N TYR A 34 9.85 1.87 -2.25
CA TYR A 34 10.88 1.05 -2.87
C TYR A 34 12.24 1.28 -2.18
N GLY A 35 13.00 0.21 -1.95
CA GLY A 35 14.28 0.26 -1.24
C GLY A 35 14.17 0.40 0.29
N ARG A 36 12.98 0.42 0.88
CA ARG A 36 12.83 0.48 2.36
C ARG A 36 13.21 -0.82 3.07
N ILE A 37 12.98 -1.95 2.43
CA ILE A 37 13.29 -3.30 2.94
C ILE A 37 14.13 -3.99 1.87
N SER A 38 15.21 -4.65 2.30
CA SER A 38 16.01 -5.51 1.43
C SER A 38 15.18 -6.61 0.78
N ARG A 39 15.48 -6.90 -0.49
CA ARG A 39 14.88 -8.00 -1.25
C ARG A 39 15.81 -9.19 -1.38
N TYR A 40 16.96 -9.15 -0.71
CA TYR A 40 17.90 -10.26 -0.70
C TYR A 40 17.21 -11.54 -0.21
N GLY A 41 17.38 -12.63 -0.96
CA GLY A 41 16.75 -13.93 -0.69
C GLY A 41 15.28 -14.05 -1.11
N ALA A 42 14.63 -12.97 -1.56
CA ALA A 42 13.29 -13.05 -2.16
C ALA A 42 13.37 -13.42 -3.64
N MET A 43 12.38 -14.19 -4.11
CA MET A 43 12.22 -14.45 -5.55
C MET A 43 11.79 -13.16 -6.25
N GLY A 44 12.62 -12.66 -7.17
CA GLY A 44 12.35 -11.45 -7.93
C GLY A 44 11.36 -11.69 -9.07
N LEU A 45 10.45 -10.75 -9.29
CA LEU A 45 9.62 -10.66 -10.49
C LEU A 45 10.02 -9.45 -11.33
N SER A 46 10.21 -8.29 -10.70
CA SER A 46 10.66 -7.07 -11.36
C SER A 46 11.48 -6.28 -10.38
N TRP A 47 12.80 -6.33 -10.52
CA TRP A 47 13.74 -5.70 -9.60
C TRP A 47 13.64 -4.17 -9.57
N THR A 48 13.00 -3.51 -10.53
CA THR A 48 12.72 -2.06 -10.43
C THR A 48 11.40 -1.74 -9.72
N MET A 49 10.55 -2.75 -9.51
CA MET A 49 9.20 -2.56 -8.99
C MET A 49 8.96 -3.29 -7.68
N ASP A 50 9.64 -4.39 -7.37
CA ASP A 50 9.33 -5.24 -6.23
C ASP A 50 9.57 -4.53 -4.90
N LYS A 51 8.59 -4.66 -3.99
CA LYS A 51 8.65 -4.20 -2.60
C LYS A 51 8.23 -5.33 -1.68
N ILE A 52 8.88 -5.48 -0.54
CA ILE A 52 8.47 -6.40 0.53
C ILE A 52 7.73 -5.58 1.59
N GLY A 53 6.67 -6.11 2.18
CA GLY A 53 5.93 -5.40 3.21
C GLY A 53 5.02 -6.28 4.05
N PRO A 54 4.62 -5.82 5.26
CA PRO A 54 3.79 -6.59 6.16
C PRO A 54 2.31 -6.56 5.79
N ILE A 55 1.62 -7.64 6.12
CA ILE A 55 0.16 -7.77 6.12
C ILE A 55 -0.25 -8.24 7.52
N CYS A 56 -0.96 -7.39 8.26
CA CYS A 56 -1.37 -7.58 9.66
C CYS A 56 -2.86 -7.26 9.87
N ARG A 57 -3.37 -7.40 11.09
CA ARG A 57 -4.79 -7.07 11.42
C ARG A 57 -5.00 -5.61 11.83
N SER A 58 -3.92 -4.90 12.17
CA SER A 58 -3.95 -3.50 12.59
C SER A 58 -2.81 -2.71 11.95
N VAL A 59 -2.89 -1.38 12.05
CA VAL A 59 -1.85 -0.46 11.57
C VAL A 59 -0.61 -0.56 12.47
N GLU A 60 -0.82 -0.70 13.77
CA GLU A 60 0.21 -0.81 14.79
C GLU A 60 1.06 -2.08 14.57
N ASP A 61 0.43 -3.21 14.26
CA ASP A 61 1.14 -4.46 13.95
C ASP A 61 2.01 -4.30 12.70
N CYS A 62 1.49 -3.65 11.65
CA CYS A 62 2.27 -3.36 10.45
C CYS A 62 3.47 -2.46 10.74
N ALA A 63 3.31 -1.46 11.62
CA ALA A 63 4.40 -0.58 12.01
C ALA A 63 5.50 -1.34 12.79
N VAL A 64 5.13 -2.21 13.73
CA VAL A 64 6.07 -3.05 14.48
C VAL A 64 6.85 -3.97 13.54
N VAL A 65 6.17 -4.66 12.63
CA VAL A 65 6.81 -5.60 11.70
C VAL A 65 7.70 -4.85 10.71
N LEU A 66 7.25 -3.72 10.16
CA LEU A 66 8.08 -2.90 9.27
C LEU A 66 9.32 -2.37 10.00
N ASN A 67 9.17 -1.92 11.24
CA ASN A 67 10.28 -1.43 12.07
C ASN A 67 11.33 -2.52 12.34
N ALA A 68 10.93 -3.79 12.38
CA ALA A 68 11.86 -4.92 12.53
C ALA A 68 12.59 -5.29 11.23
N MET A 69 12.09 -4.86 10.07
CA MET A 69 12.57 -5.28 8.75
C MET A 69 13.28 -4.19 7.94
N TYR A 70 13.05 -2.91 8.24
CA TYR A 70 13.54 -1.83 7.39
C TYR A 70 15.06 -1.63 7.49
N GLY A 71 15.60 -1.10 6.39
CA GLY A 71 16.99 -0.65 6.31
C GLY A 71 17.90 -1.59 5.52
N PRO A 72 19.16 -1.17 5.32
CA PRO A 72 20.14 -1.96 4.58
C PRO A 72 20.58 -3.21 5.34
N ASP A 73 20.76 -4.30 4.59
CA ASP A 73 21.31 -5.56 5.10
C ASP A 73 22.73 -5.85 4.59
N GLY A 74 23.29 -4.96 3.76
CA GLY A 74 24.59 -5.14 3.10
C GLY A 74 24.59 -6.06 1.88
N HIS A 75 23.43 -6.63 1.50
CA HIS A 75 23.29 -7.54 0.37
C HIS A 75 22.47 -6.95 -0.78
N ASP A 76 21.43 -6.16 -0.48
CA ASP A 76 20.64 -5.46 -1.49
C ASP A 76 21.10 -4.00 -1.63
N VAL A 77 21.86 -3.73 -2.69
CA VAL A 77 22.40 -2.40 -3.02
C VAL A 77 21.33 -1.34 -3.36
N THR A 78 20.07 -1.75 -3.51
CA THR A 78 18.95 -0.84 -3.77
C THR A 78 18.27 -0.36 -2.50
N THR A 79 18.69 -0.88 -1.33
CA THR A 79 18.17 -0.43 -0.04
C THR A 79 18.66 0.97 0.29
N ILE A 80 17.78 1.74 0.93
CA ILE A 80 18.05 3.11 1.35
C ILE A 80 18.06 3.15 2.87
N ASP A 81 19.15 3.64 3.45
CA ASP A 81 19.22 3.93 4.87
C ASP A 81 18.40 5.18 5.20
N SER A 82 17.23 4.96 5.79
CA SER A 82 16.33 6.03 6.21
C SER A 82 15.48 5.53 7.36
N THR A 83 15.26 6.40 8.35
CA THR A 83 14.47 6.12 9.54
C THR A 83 13.01 5.81 9.19
N PHE A 84 12.39 4.98 10.03
CA PHE A 84 10.95 4.75 10.03
C PHE A 84 10.33 5.37 11.29
N ASP A 85 10.09 6.68 11.23
CA ASP A 85 9.55 7.46 12.35
C ASP A 85 8.01 7.39 12.38
N TRP A 86 7.48 6.26 12.87
CA TRP A 86 6.04 6.11 13.07
C TRP A 86 5.58 6.74 14.38
N ASN A 87 4.64 7.69 14.27
CA ASN A 87 4.01 8.33 15.43
C ASN A 87 2.47 8.22 15.31
N PRO A 88 1.81 7.35 16.11
CA PRO A 88 0.36 7.19 16.07
C PRO A 88 -0.41 8.33 16.75
N THR A 89 0.25 9.25 17.44
CA THR A 89 -0.41 10.32 18.21
C THR A 89 -0.50 11.65 17.45
N VAL A 90 -0.07 11.70 16.18
CA VAL A 90 -0.18 12.91 15.35
C VAL A 90 -1.67 13.26 15.19
N PRO A 91 -2.12 14.44 15.63
CA PRO A 91 -3.53 14.83 15.51
C PRO A 91 -3.93 14.94 14.04
N LEU A 92 -4.98 14.24 13.61
CA LEU A 92 -5.44 14.34 12.22
C LEU A 92 -5.87 15.77 11.84
N ALA A 93 -6.27 16.59 12.83
CA ALA A 93 -6.59 18.01 12.64
C ALA A 93 -5.41 18.88 12.18
N SER A 94 -4.16 18.45 12.40
CA SER A 94 -2.99 19.15 11.86
C SER A 94 -2.68 18.79 10.41
N LEU A 95 -3.32 17.76 9.85
CA LEU A 95 -3.05 17.25 8.51
C LEU A 95 -4.00 17.82 7.47
N LYS A 96 -3.48 18.00 6.25
CA LYS A 96 -4.27 18.19 5.03
C LYS A 96 -4.26 16.87 4.26
N ILE A 97 -5.44 16.36 3.94
CA ILE A 97 -5.59 15.07 3.25
C ILE A 97 -6.28 15.34 1.91
N GLY A 98 -5.55 15.11 0.82
CA GLY A 98 -6.10 15.12 -0.53
C GLY A 98 -6.82 13.79 -0.83
N TYR A 99 -8.01 13.85 -1.41
CA TYR A 99 -8.70 12.66 -1.92
C TYR A 99 -9.06 12.83 -3.41
N LEU A 100 -8.99 11.73 -4.16
CA LEU A 100 -9.26 11.73 -5.59
C LEU A 100 -10.77 11.68 -5.83
N LYS A 101 -11.38 12.85 -6.00
CA LYS A 101 -12.84 12.99 -6.16
C LYS A 101 -13.40 12.07 -7.24
N ALA A 102 -12.73 12.01 -8.39
CA ALA A 102 -13.14 11.16 -9.52
C ALA A 102 -13.14 9.66 -9.20
N GLU A 103 -12.27 9.19 -8.30
CA GLU A 103 -12.25 7.77 -7.86
C GLU A 103 -13.36 7.48 -6.86
N PHE A 104 -13.64 8.42 -5.96
CA PHE A 104 -14.67 8.29 -4.93
C PHE A 104 -16.08 8.38 -5.52
N GLU A 105 -16.26 9.16 -6.58
CA GLU A 105 -17.53 9.35 -7.30
C GLU A 105 -17.69 8.43 -8.51
N ARG A 106 -16.68 7.60 -8.82
CA ARG A 106 -16.68 6.73 -10.00
C ARG A 106 -17.95 5.87 -10.01
N PRO A 107 -18.74 5.89 -11.11
CA PRO A 107 -19.92 5.04 -11.21
C PRO A 107 -19.50 3.57 -11.22
N GLY A 108 -20.24 2.73 -10.49
CA GLY A 108 -20.02 1.29 -10.53
C GLY A 108 -20.64 0.67 -11.77
N GLN A 109 -20.10 -0.45 -12.23
CA GLN A 109 -20.67 -1.19 -13.35
C GLN A 109 -22.03 -1.82 -13.00
N GLN A 110 -22.23 -2.16 -11.72
CA GLN A 110 -23.49 -2.70 -11.20
C GLN A 110 -24.06 -1.75 -10.13
N PRO A 111 -25.35 -1.39 -10.18
CA PRO A 111 -25.94 -0.40 -9.26
C PRO A 111 -25.75 -0.74 -7.78
N GLN A 112 -26.01 -1.98 -7.38
CA GLN A 112 -25.92 -2.40 -5.98
C GLN A 112 -24.47 -2.35 -5.44
N GLN A 113 -23.50 -2.76 -6.27
CA GLN A 113 -22.09 -2.64 -5.91
C GLN A 113 -21.61 -1.19 -5.90
N ALA A 114 -22.18 -0.33 -6.75
CA ALA A 114 -21.89 1.10 -6.79
C ALA A 114 -22.33 1.78 -5.50
N GLU A 115 -23.55 1.49 -5.03
CA GLU A 115 -24.11 2.07 -3.82
C GLU A 115 -23.36 1.61 -2.56
N ALA A 116 -23.07 0.30 -2.44
CA ALA A 116 -22.28 -0.23 -1.34
C ALA A 116 -20.88 0.40 -1.27
N ARG A 117 -20.19 0.53 -2.41
CA ARG A 117 -18.87 1.20 -2.48
C ARG A 117 -18.97 2.67 -2.11
N LYS A 118 -19.95 3.39 -2.66
CA LYS A 118 -20.17 4.81 -2.35
C LYS A 118 -20.36 5.01 -0.85
N LYS A 119 -21.17 4.17 -0.22
CA LYS A 119 -21.37 4.23 1.24
C LYS A 119 -20.06 4.05 2.01
N ILE A 120 -19.25 3.05 1.67
CA ILE A 120 -17.95 2.81 2.33
C ILE A 120 -17.03 4.04 2.20
N TYR A 121 -17.02 4.66 1.03
CA TYR A 121 -16.21 5.85 0.78
C TYR A 121 -16.71 7.08 1.53
N ASP A 122 -18.03 7.31 1.56
CA ASP A 122 -18.64 8.39 2.34
C ASP A 122 -18.36 8.21 3.83
N ASP A 123 -18.54 6.99 4.37
CA ASP A 123 -18.26 6.65 5.76
C ASP A 123 -16.77 6.91 6.11
N ALA A 124 -15.84 6.58 5.20
CA ALA A 124 -14.41 6.82 5.37
C ALA A 124 -14.06 8.32 5.41
N LEU A 125 -14.64 9.12 4.49
CA LEU A 125 -14.45 10.58 4.50
C LEU A 125 -15.06 11.20 5.76
N ASP A 126 -16.22 10.73 6.20
CA ASP A 126 -16.86 11.18 7.43
C ASP A 126 -16.06 10.84 8.68
N ALA A 127 -15.44 9.65 8.74
CA ALA A 127 -14.53 9.30 9.83
C ALA A 127 -13.34 10.28 9.91
N LEU A 128 -12.75 10.63 8.76
CA LEU A 128 -11.66 11.62 8.70
C LEU A 128 -12.12 13.03 9.11
N ARG A 129 -13.30 13.47 8.67
CA ARG A 129 -13.90 14.76 9.08
C ARG A 129 -14.15 14.82 10.58
N LYS A 130 -14.73 13.75 11.15
CA LYS A 130 -14.99 13.64 12.60
C LYS A 130 -13.71 13.66 13.43
N ALA A 131 -12.61 13.14 12.87
CA ALA A 131 -11.29 13.23 13.48
C ALA A 131 -10.60 14.60 13.29
N GLY A 132 -11.26 15.56 12.63
CA GLY A 132 -10.81 16.93 12.45
C GLY A 132 -9.92 17.17 11.22
N ALA A 133 -9.69 16.16 10.37
CA ALA A 133 -8.83 16.29 9.21
C ALA A 133 -9.34 17.31 8.19
N LYS A 134 -8.42 18.08 7.57
CA LYS A 134 -8.75 19.02 6.50
C LYS A 134 -8.74 18.29 5.17
N LEU A 135 -9.93 17.92 4.67
CA LEU A 135 -10.08 17.20 3.41
C LEU A 135 -10.11 18.16 2.21
N GLU A 136 -9.34 17.84 1.17
CA GLU A 136 -9.29 18.60 -0.08
C GLU A 136 -9.54 17.67 -1.28
N ALA A 137 -10.53 18.00 -2.10
CA ALA A 137 -10.74 17.29 -3.35
C ALA A 137 -9.60 17.65 -4.31
N THR A 138 -8.91 16.64 -4.84
CA THR A 138 -7.74 16.83 -5.71
C THR A 138 -7.78 15.91 -6.93
N GLU A 139 -6.94 16.22 -7.90
CA GLU A 139 -6.77 15.47 -9.14
C GLU A 139 -5.29 15.12 -9.32
N LEU A 140 -5.02 13.90 -9.78
CA LEU A 140 -3.68 13.52 -10.20
C LEU A 140 -3.52 13.81 -11.70
N PRO A 141 -2.32 14.20 -12.14
CA PRO A 141 -2.04 14.31 -13.56
C PRO A 141 -2.33 12.97 -14.25
N GLN A 142 -2.90 13.03 -15.44
CA GLN A 142 -3.17 11.84 -16.24
C GLN A 142 -1.84 11.23 -16.70
N THR A 143 -1.37 10.23 -15.97
CA THR A 143 -0.16 9.48 -16.31
C THR A 143 -0.54 8.17 -17.00
N GLN A 144 0.07 7.89 -18.14
CA GLN A 144 -0.08 6.59 -18.78
C GLN A 144 0.71 5.54 -18.00
N ALA A 145 0.01 4.58 -17.39
CA ALA A 145 0.64 3.45 -16.71
C ALA A 145 1.11 2.33 -17.67
N GLY A 146 0.75 2.42 -18.96
CA GLY A 146 1.09 1.43 -20.00
C GLY A 146 2.59 1.09 -20.08
N PRO A 147 3.51 2.08 -20.09
CA PRO A 147 4.95 1.81 -20.12
C PRO A 147 5.46 0.94 -18.97
N LEU A 148 4.86 1.00 -17.78
CA LEU A 148 5.23 0.14 -16.65
C LEU A 148 5.00 -1.34 -16.95
N ARG A 149 4.05 -1.68 -17.84
CA ARG A 149 3.82 -3.06 -18.26
C ARG A 149 4.93 -3.61 -19.13
N ILE A 150 5.56 -2.77 -19.96
CA ILE A 150 6.70 -3.20 -20.79
C ILE A 150 7.88 -3.56 -19.89
N ILE A 151 8.19 -2.69 -18.92
CA ILE A 151 9.26 -2.92 -17.94
C ILE A 151 8.99 -4.20 -17.14
N LEU A 152 7.79 -4.32 -16.57
CA LEU A 152 7.39 -5.50 -15.81
C LEU A 152 7.54 -6.78 -16.63
N SER A 153 7.04 -6.82 -17.87
CA SER A 153 7.13 -8.01 -18.71
C SER A 153 8.57 -8.36 -19.06
N ALA A 154 9.41 -7.37 -19.37
CA ALA A 154 10.81 -7.59 -19.72
C ALA A 154 11.61 -8.13 -18.52
N GLU A 155 11.46 -7.51 -17.34
CA GLU A 155 12.17 -7.95 -16.13
C GLU A 155 11.66 -9.31 -15.65
N ALA A 156 10.35 -9.56 -15.71
CA ALA A 156 9.76 -10.84 -15.33
C ALA A 156 10.23 -11.98 -16.22
N ALA A 157 10.37 -11.74 -17.53
CA ALA A 157 10.92 -12.73 -18.45
C ALA A 157 12.39 -13.05 -18.11
N ALA A 158 13.18 -12.04 -17.75
CA ALA A 158 14.60 -12.22 -17.41
C ALA A 158 14.84 -12.82 -16.01
N ALA A 159 13.92 -12.61 -15.06
CA ALA A 159 14.06 -13.15 -13.70
C ALA A 159 13.70 -14.64 -13.60
N CYS A 160 12.92 -15.16 -14.54
CA CYS A 160 12.35 -16.51 -14.53
C CYS A 160 12.89 -17.43 -15.64
N ASP A 161 13.91 -17.00 -16.39
CA ASP A 161 14.66 -17.80 -17.38
C ASP A 161 15.91 -18.40 -16.72
#